data_AF-C3MJL3-F1
#
_entry.id   AF-C3MJL3-F1
#
_cell.length_a   1.000
_cell.length_b   1.000
_cell.length_c   1.000
_cell.angle_alpha   90.00
_cell.angle_beta   90.00
_cell.angle_gamma   90.00
#
_symmetry.space_group_name_H-M   'P 1'
#
loop_
_entity.id
_entity.type
_entity.pdbx_description
1 polymer ?
#
loop_
_entity_poly.entity_id
_entity_poly.type
_entity_poly.pdbx_seq_one_letter_code
_entity_poly.pdbx_strand_id
1 'polypeptide(L)'
;MRYLGDIIFQLSINDKTQLSNHQIYLYLYQLVYSSEITTSVDKLPAPYYPYLIVTYHLLFVQKNKKRAKQLFDKIKEEYTKTRGIRFSYDEEKMYEVLNALFERIIVISYSLEVCEELRKVIDNIEINEYSWAYFFKQLILVQLGLNGIDSIEQKFEEYKNSLIFPVDIEVAEHFNIISDEAGISRIIDYLDKEFQRIKKEYKNLNNEIAKLEKEIQKLEYRYEKINNLIAWISKKGVIPIFSIISWTISKQISSKKNELSKKHEEICKWLFKDS
;
A
#
# COMPACT_ATOMS: atom_id res chain seq x y z
N MET A 1 9.63 -18.05 -21.79
CA MET A 1 9.87 -17.18 -20.62
C MET A 1 9.03 -17.65 -19.41
N ARG A 2 9.03 -18.96 -19.06
CA ARG A 2 8.13 -19.54 -18.03
C ARG A 2 8.38 -19.03 -16.60
N TYR A 3 9.62 -18.61 -16.30
CA TYR A 3 10.09 -18.40 -14.92
C TYR A 3 9.62 -17.10 -14.24
N LEU A 4 9.23 -16.06 -14.99
CA LEU A 4 8.77 -14.79 -14.38
C LEU A 4 7.33 -14.87 -13.88
N GLY A 5 6.47 -15.61 -14.59
CA GLY A 5 5.13 -15.94 -14.11
C GLY A 5 5.16 -16.79 -12.83
N ASP A 6 6.23 -17.56 -12.61
CA ASP A 6 6.40 -18.35 -11.38
C ASP A 6 6.73 -17.47 -10.16
N ILE A 7 7.38 -16.30 -10.34
CA ILE A 7 7.57 -15.32 -9.25
C ILE A 7 6.24 -14.74 -8.81
N ILE A 8 5.43 -14.27 -9.75
CA ILE A 8 4.12 -13.67 -9.44
C ILE A 8 3.23 -14.72 -8.77
N PHE A 9 3.25 -15.96 -9.27
CA PHE A 9 2.60 -17.08 -8.61
C PHE A 9 3.09 -17.27 -7.18
N GLN A 10 4.41 -17.32 -6.94
CA GLN A 10 4.96 -17.48 -5.61
C GLN A 10 4.70 -16.31 -4.67
N LEU A 11 4.72 -15.07 -5.17
CA LEU A 11 4.25 -13.91 -4.41
C LEU A 11 2.80 -14.11 -3.96
N SER A 12 1.96 -14.69 -4.82
CA SER A 12 0.56 -14.95 -4.53
C SER A 12 0.35 -16.10 -3.52
N ILE A 13 1.20 -17.14 -3.47
CA ILE A 13 1.01 -18.31 -2.59
C ILE A 13 2.01 -18.40 -1.43
N ASN A 14 3.00 -17.50 -1.37
CA ASN A 14 4.09 -17.50 -0.40
C ASN A 14 4.83 -18.85 -0.29
N ASP A 15 4.96 -19.57 -1.41
CA ASP A 15 5.57 -20.89 -1.47
C ASP A 15 7.06 -20.78 -1.84
N LYS A 16 7.89 -21.49 -1.08
CA LYS A 16 9.37 -21.47 -1.19
C LYS A 16 9.94 -22.77 -1.79
N THR A 17 9.09 -23.73 -2.17
CA THR A 17 9.53 -25.11 -2.37
C THR A 17 10.07 -25.42 -3.77
N GLN A 18 9.92 -24.52 -4.76
CA GLN A 18 10.46 -24.72 -6.11
C GLN A 18 11.09 -23.43 -6.67
N LEU A 19 12.39 -23.26 -6.47
CA LEU A 19 13.14 -22.12 -7.01
C LEU A 19 13.71 -22.45 -8.39
N SER A 20 13.50 -21.57 -9.37
CA SER A 20 14.17 -21.64 -10.67
C SER A 20 15.66 -21.29 -10.52
N ASN A 21 16.52 -21.95 -11.30
CA ASN A 21 17.95 -21.66 -11.36
C ASN A 21 18.30 -20.43 -12.22
N HIS A 22 17.30 -19.73 -12.76
CA HIS A 22 17.53 -18.56 -13.60
C HIS A 22 18.00 -17.36 -12.77
N GLN A 23 19.11 -16.71 -13.14
CA GLN A 23 19.74 -15.65 -12.34
C GLN A 23 18.78 -14.49 -12.00
N ILE A 24 18.00 -14.01 -12.97
CA ILE A 24 17.03 -12.93 -12.73
C ILE A 24 15.96 -13.35 -11.72
N TYR A 25 15.52 -14.61 -11.81
CA TYR A 25 14.54 -15.13 -10.89
C TYR A 25 15.11 -15.18 -9.47
N LEU A 26 16.32 -15.73 -9.32
CA LEU A 26 17.02 -15.80 -8.04
C LEU A 26 17.25 -14.41 -7.45
N TYR A 27 17.63 -13.44 -8.28
CA TYR A 27 17.79 -12.05 -7.85
C TYR A 27 16.49 -11.45 -7.31
N LEU A 28 15.37 -11.59 -8.03
CA LEU A 28 14.07 -11.08 -7.58
C LEU A 28 13.58 -11.80 -6.32
N TYR A 29 13.77 -13.12 -6.26
CA TYR A 29 13.44 -13.90 -5.07
C TYR A 29 14.26 -13.44 -3.86
N GLN A 30 15.57 -13.26 -4.02
CA GLN A 30 16.45 -12.78 -2.95
C GLN A 30 16.08 -11.37 -2.47
N LEU A 31 15.69 -10.49 -3.40
CA LEU A 31 15.18 -9.17 -3.05
C LEU A 31 13.97 -9.27 -2.11
N VAL A 32 13.04 -10.17 -2.38
CA VAL A 32 11.79 -10.31 -1.60
C VAL A 32 11.98 -11.09 -0.31
N TYR A 33 12.63 -12.25 -0.37
CA TYR A 33 12.54 -13.25 0.69
C TYR A 33 13.85 -13.53 1.44
N SER A 34 15.01 -13.17 0.89
CA SER A 34 16.31 -13.47 1.52
C SER A 34 16.77 -12.35 2.44
N SER A 35 17.62 -12.64 3.42
CA SER A 35 18.29 -11.61 4.24
C SER A 35 19.44 -10.92 3.50
N GLU A 36 20.11 -11.66 2.60
CA GLU A 36 21.26 -11.22 1.82
C GLU A 36 21.01 -11.41 0.32
N ILE A 37 21.62 -10.54 -0.49
CA ILE A 37 21.55 -10.60 -1.96
C ILE A 37 22.92 -11.06 -2.45
N THR A 38 23.00 -12.30 -2.92
CA THR A 38 24.25 -12.89 -3.45
C THR A 38 24.25 -12.93 -4.98
N THR A 39 23.08 -12.82 -5.60
CA THR A 39 22.93 -12.79 -7.05
C THR A 39 22.95 -11.33 -7.53
N SER A 40 23.78 -11.03 -8.52
CA SER A 40 23.79 -9.74 -9.21
C SER A 40 23.23 -9.89 -10.63
N VAL A 41 22.55 -8.85 -11.10
CA VAL A 41 22.02 -8.77 -12.46
C VAL A 41 22.44 -7.44 -13.05
N ASP A 42 23.20 -7.50 -14.14
CA ASP A 42 23.75 -6.32 -14.80
C ASP A 42 22.67 -5.55 -15.56
N LYS A 43 21.77 -6.25 -16.24
CA LYS A 43 20.69 -5.66 -17.03
C LYS A 43 19.35 -6.33 -16.78
N LEU A 44 18.30 -5.53 -16.64
CA LEU A 44 16.93 -6.02 -16.59
C LEU A 44 16.41 -6.23 -18.03
N PRO A 45 16.08 -7.47 -18.43
CA PRO A 45 15.41 -7.71 -19.69
C PRO A 45 13.93 -7.35 -19.58
N ALA A 46 13.37 -6.84 -20.68
CA ALA A 46 11.93 -6.78 -20.88
C ALA A 46 11.32 -8.20 -20.83
N PRO A 47 10.04 -8.34 -20.46
CA PRO A 47 9.13 -7.26 -20.05
C PRO A 47 9.43 -6.72 -18.64
N TYR A 48 9.11 -5.46 -18.37
CA TYR A 48 9.45 -4.77 -17.12
C TYR A 48 8.39 -4.89 -16.01
N TYR A 49 7.16 -5.29 -16.34
CA TYR A 49 6.06 -5.41 -15.38
C TYR A 49 6.40 -6.27 -14.14
N PRO A 50 7.11 -7.42 -14.22
CA PRO A 50 7.37 -8.23 -13.03
C PRO A 50 8.21 -7.47 -12.01
N TYR A 51 9.17 -6.66 -12.46
CA TYR A 51 10.03 -5.87 -11.59
C TYR A 51 9.26 -4.73 -10.93
N LEU A 52 8.31 -4.12 -11.65
CA LEU A 52 7.44 -3.08 -11.10
C LEU A 52 6.49 -3.67 -10.04
N ILE A 53 5.92 -4.87 -10.27
CA ILE A 53 5.13 -5.61 -9.28
C ILE A 53 5.96 -5.97 -8.04
N VAL A 54 7.17 -6.51 -8.23
CA VAL A 54 8.08 -6.84 -7.12
C VAL A 54 8.48 -5.57 -6.36
N THR A 55 8.73 -4.46 -7.05
CA THR A 55 9.02 -3.17 -6.41
C THR A 55 7.86 -2.73 -5.51
N TYR A 56 6.62 -2.79 -6.01
CA TYR A 56 5.42 -2.53 -5.22
C TYR A 56 5.32 -3.47 -4.01
N HIS A 57 5.52 -4.78 -4.21
CA HIS A 57 5.44 -5.77 -3.14
C HIS A 57 6.47 -5.49 -2.03
N LEU A 58 7.71 -5.21 -2.40
CA LEU A 58 8.77 -4.83 -1.47
C LEU A 58 8.43 -3.56 -0.70
N LEU A 59 7.88 -2.57 -1.41
CA LEU A 59 7.58 -1.26 -0.85
C LEU A 59 6.48 -1.33 0.20
N PHE A 60 5.39 -2.06 -0.09
CA PHE A 60 4.16 -1.99 0.69
C PHE A 60 3.83 -3.23 1.51
N VAL A 61 4.23 -4.41 1.03
CA VAL A 61 3.96 -5.68 1.73
C VAL A 61 5.11 -6.00 2.68
N GLN A 62 6.33 -6.08 2.14
CA GLN A 62 7.52 -6.39 2.95
C GLN A 62 8.07 -5.17 3.68
N LYS A 63 7.60 -3.96 3.34
CA LYS A 63 8.07 -2.67 3.91
C LYS A 63 9.58 -2.49 3.83
N ASN A 64 10.19 -3.03 2.77
CA ASN A 64 11.63 -2.98 2.53
C ASN A 64 11.96 -1.88 1.50
N LYS A 65 11.81 -0.62 1.95
CA LYS A 65 12.04 0.57 1.13
C LYS A 65 13.42 0.60 0.47
N LYS A 66 14.47 0.14 1.15
CA LYS A 66 15.84 0.11 0.62
C LYS A 66 15.93 -0.80 -0.62
N ARG A 67 15.37 -2.00 -0.55
CA ARG A 67 15.38 -2.95 -1.68
C ARG A 67 14.44 -2.54 -2.78
N ALA A 68 13.26 -2.03 -2.43
CA ALA A 68 12.33 -1.47 -3.41
C ALA A 68 13.00 -0.34 -4.21
N LYS A 69 13.70 0.57 -3.52
CA LYS A 69 14.48 1.64 -4.16
C LYS A 69 15.59 1.08 -5.06
N GLN A 70 16.36 0.11 -4.58
CA GLN A 70 17.44 -0.49 -5.37
C GLN A 70 16.93 -1.08 -6.70
N LEU A 71 15.80 -1.80 -6.67
CA LEU A 71 15.19 -2.33 -7.88
C LEU A 71 14.62 -1.21 -8.75
N PHE A 72 13.93 -0.23 -8.15
CA PHE A 72 13.36 0.90 -8.86
C PHE A 72 14.41 1.75 -9.58
N ASP A 73 15.58 2.01 -8.97
CA ASP A 73 16.67 2.76 -9.57
C ASP A 73 17.19 2.05 -10.85
N LYS A 74 17.25 0.71 -10.86
CA LYS A 74 17.59 -0.07 -12.07
C LYS A 74 16.51 0.06 -13.16
N ILE A 75 15.23 0.05 -12.80
CA ILE A 75 14.12 0.25 -13.75
C ILE A 75 14.17 1.68 -14.33
N LYS A 76 14.39 2.69 -13.48
CA LYS A 76 14.53 4.10 -13.86
C LYS A 76 15.71 4.33 -14.80
N GLU A 77 16.84 3.66 -14.55
CA GLU A 77 18.00 3.67 -15.44
C GLU A 77 17.64 3.12 -16.82
N GLU A 78 16.99 1.95 -16.89
CA GLU A 78 16.54 1.36 -18.16
C GLU A 78 15.52 2.23 -18.90
N TYR A 79 14.54 2.79 -18.18
CA TYR A 79 13.56 3.72 -18.75
C TYR A 79 14.25 4.95 -19.35
N THR A 80 15.18 5.56 -18.61
CA THR A 80 15.92 6.76 -19.05
C THR A 80 16.80 6.47 -20.27
N LYS A 81 17.56 5.36 -20.24
CA LYS A 81 18.42 4.95 -21.36
C LYS A 81 17.64 4.72 -22.65
N THR A 82 16.46 4.15 -22.53
CA THR A 82 15.63 3.75 -23.69
C THR A 82 14.58 4.78 -24.04
N ARG A 83 14.48 5.88 -23.28
CA ARG A 83 13.42 6.90 -23.38
C ARG A 83 12.02 6.27 -23.35
N GLY A 84 11.83 5.25 -22.51
CA GLY A 84 10.55 4.54 -22.37
C GLY A 84 10.16 3.62 -23.54
N ILE A 85 10.89 3.61 -24.66
CA ILE A 85 10.52 2.88 -25.90
C ILE A 85 10.29 1.37 -25.65
N ARG A 86 10.95 0.80 -24.64
CA ARG A 86 10.85 -0.64 -24.31
C ARG A 86 9.75 -0.97 -23.30
N PHE A 87 9.01 0.02 -22.82
CA PHE A 87 7.94 -0.14 -21.85
C PHE A 87 6.61 -0.23 -22.59
N SER A 88 5.77 -1.19 -22.21
CA SER A 88 4.37 -1.16 -22.63
C SER A 88 3.63 0.01 -21.97
N TYR A 89 2.44 0.32 -22.46
CA TYR A 89 1.59 1.37 -21.87
C TYR A 89 1.43 1.20 -20.34
N ASP A 90 1.06 0.01 -19.88
CA ASP A 90 0.88 -0.22 -18.45
C ASP A 90 2.19 -0.17 -17.67
N GLU A 91 3.29 -0.67 -18.24
CA GLU A 91 4.60 -0.61 -17.59
C GLU A 91 5.05 0.84 -17.41
N GLU A 92 4.83 1.67 -18.42
CA GLU A 92 5.11 3.10 -18.37
C GLU A 92 4.24 3.81 -17.33
N LYS A 93 2.92 3.54 -17.31
CA LYS A 93 2.02 4.14 -16.33
C LYS A 93 2.28 3.70 -14.90
N MET A 94 2.59 2.42 -14.68
CA MET A 94 3.00 1.97 -13.35
C MET A 94 4.36 2.58 -12.94
N TYR A 95 5.29 2.73 -13.88
CA TYR A 95 6.55 3.43 -13.63
C TYR A 95 6.31 4.89 -13.24
N GLU A 96 5.44 5.64 -13.94
CA GLU A 96 5.06 7.02 -13.59
C GLU A 96 4.55 7.12 -12.14
N VAL A 97 3.63 6.23 -11.76
CA VAL A 97 3.06 6.17 -10.40
C VAL A 97 4.15 5.88 -9.36
N LEU A 98 4.99 4.87 -9.60
CA LEU A 98 6.08 4.52 -8.68
C LEU A 98 7.16 5.61 -8.63
N ASN A 99 7.43 6.31 -9.73
CA ASN A 99 8.38 7.43 -9.74
C ASN A 99 7.88 8.59 -8.87
N ALA A 100 6.60 8.98 -9.02
CA ALA A 100 5.98 10.00 -8.19
C ALA A 100 6.01 9.64 -6.69
N LEU A 101 5.80 8.36 -6.39
CA LEU A 101 5.98 7.81 -5.05
C LEU A 101 7.43 8.00 -4.57
N PHE A 102 8.42 7.43 -5.27
CA PHE A 102 9.81 7.44 -4.81
C PHE A 102 10.43 8.84 -4.69
N GLU A 103 10.05 9.79 -5.55
CA GLU A 103 10.51 11.18 -5.48
C GLU A 103 10.14 11.86 -4.15
N ARG A 104 8.97 11.53 -3.61
CA ARG A 104 8.46 12.13 -2.37
C ARG A 104 8.80 11.30 -1.13
N ILE A 105 8.84 9.97 -1.28
CA ILE A 105 9.13 8.99 -0.22
C ILE A 105 10.55 9.12 0.33
N ILE A 106 11.53 9.50 -0.48
CA ILE A 106 12.95 9.52 -0.06
C ILE A 106 13.29 10.74 0.81
N VAL A 107 12.49 11.81 0.76
CA VAL A 107 12.91 13.14 1.21
C VAL A 107 12.24 13.60 2.51
N ILE A 108 11.09 13.04 2.92
CA ILE A 108 10.22 13.70 3.92
C ILE A 108 9.72 12.73 5.00
N SER A 109 9.60 13.22 6.24
CA SER A 109 8.85 12.55 7.32
C SER A 109 7.35 12.53 6.99
N TYR A 110 6.72 11.36 6.97
CA TYR A 110 5.30 11.19 6.59
C TYR A 110 4.34 11.86 7.59
N SER A 111 4.00 13.12 7.33
CA SER A 111 2.87 13.81 7.94
C SER A 111 1.58 13.56 7.14
N LEU A 112 0.43 13.85 7.74
CA LEU A 112 -0.87 13.79 7.08
C LEU A 112 -0.88 14.63 5.78
N GLU A 113 -0.31 15.83 5.85
CA GLU A 113 -0.19 16.77 4.73
C GLU A 113 0.60 16.17 3.55
N VAL A 114 1.73 15.52 3.84
CA VAL A 114 2.56 14.86 2.81
C VAL A 114 1.78 13.72 2.13
N CYS A 115 1.02 12.94 2.90
CA CYS A 115 0.18 11.88 2.34
C CYS A 115 -0.95 12.46 1.47
N GLU A 116 -1.58 13.56 1.87
CA GLU A 116 -2.60 14.23 1.06
C GLU A 116 -2.05 14.79 -0.25
N GLU A 117 -0.88 15.42 -0.22
CA GLU A 117 -0.22 15.87 -1.45
C GLU A 117 0.14 14.69 -2.36
N LEU A 118 0.70 13.62 -1.79
CA LEU A 118 1.09 12.44 -2.54
C LEU A 118 -0.14 11.77 -3.19
N ARG A 119 -1.27 11.71 -2.47
CA ARG A 119 -2.56 11.26 -3.04
C ARG A 119 -2.94 12.09 -4.24
N LYS A 120 -2.94 13.42 -4.13
CA LYS A 120 -3.30 14.33 -5.24
C LYS A 120 -2.41 14.12 -6.46
N VAL A 121 -1.10 13.97 -6.25
CA VAL A 121 -0.14 13.75 -7.33
C VAL A 121 -0.40 12.44 -8.06
N ILE A 122 -0.59 11.34 -7.31
CA ILE A 122 -0.84 10.03 -7.90
C ILE A 122 -2.22 10.00 -8.58
N ASP A 123 -3.23 10.61 -7.97
CA ASP A 123 -4.59 10.65 -8.52
C ASP A 123 -4.66 11.42 -9.85
N ASN A 124 -3.82 12.45 -10.01
CA ASN A 124 -3.72 13.22 -11.25
C ASN A 124 -3.00 12.50 -12.40
N ILE A 125 -2.39 11.32 -12.18
CA ILE A 125 -1.78 10.55 -13.27
C ILE A 125 -2.90 9.93 -14.10
N GLU A 126 -3.02 10.34 -15.36
CA GLU A 126 -4.03 9.83 -16.29
C GLU A 126 -3.71 8.40 -16.73
N ILE A 127 -4.59 7.46 -16.40
CA ILE A 127 -4.46 6.04 -16.74
C ILE A 127 -5.83 5.52 -17.19
N ASN A 128 -5.85 4.74 -18.26
CA ASN A 128 -7.04 4.05 -18.76
C ASN A 128 -7.63 3.14 -17.66
N GLU A 129 -8.92 3.27 -17.38
CA GLU A 129 -9.63 2.56 -16.31
C GLU A 129 -9.70 1.03 -16.51
N TYR A 130 -9.48 0.54 -17.73
CA TYR A 130 -9.46 -0.89 -18.09
C TYR A 130 -8.05 -1.48 -18.16
N SER A 131 -7.07 -0.84 -17.52
CA SER A 131 -5.66 -1.23 -17.56
C SER A 131 -5.16 -1.72 -16.20
N TRP A 132 -4.22 -2.65 -16.17
CA TRP A 132 -3.72 -3.19 -14.91
C TRP A 132 -2.96 -2.13 -14.09
N ALA A 133 -2.32 -1.16 -14.76
CA ALA A 133 -1.69 -0.01 -14.11
C ALA A 133 -2.70 0.83 -13.31
N TYR A 134 -3.94 0.98 -13.80
CA TYR A 134 -5.00 1.69 -13.08
C TYR A 134 -5.35 0.98 -11.77
N PHE A 135 -5.45 -0.36 -11.77
CA PHE A 135 -5.71 -1.11 -10.53
C PHE A 135 -4.59 -0.94 -9.51
N PHE A 136 -3.33 -1.03 -9.93
CA PHE A 136 -2.21 -0.75 -9.03
C PHE A 136 -2.25 0.67 -8.49
N LYS A 137 -2.56 1.67 -9.32
CA LYS A 137 -2.79 3.04 -8.87
C LYS A 137 -3.88 3.09 -7.79
N GLN A 138 -5.02 2.43 -8.00
CA GLN A 138 -6.09 2.38 -7.00
C GLN A 138 -5.66 1.68 -5.70
N LEU A 139 -4.91 0.57 -5.78
CA LEU A 139 -4.36 -0.08 -4.59
C LEU A 139 -3.44 0.86 -3.82
N ILE A 140 -2.54 1.57 -4.51
CA ILE A 140 -1.65 2.56 -3.89
C ILE A 140 -2.45 3.69 -3.24
N LEU A 141 -3.48 4.21 -3.92
CA LEU A 141 -4.34 5.27 -3.39
C LEU A 141 -5.13 4.81 -2.16
N VAL A 142 -5.65 3.58 -2.14
CA VAL A 142 -6.27 2.97 -0.95
C VAL A 142 -5.27 2.88 0.17
N GLN A 143 -4.06 2.40 -0.11
CA GLN A 143 -3.03 2.30 0.92
C GLN A 143 -2.57 3.67 1.42
N LEU A 144 -2.70 4.71 0.59
CA LEU A 144 -2.50 6.08 1.00
C LEU A 144 -3.66 6.61 1.84
N GLY A 145 -4.81 5.94 1.92
CA GLY A 145 -6.02 6.37 2.64
C GLY A 145 -6.99 7.21 1.80
N LEU A 146 -6.90 7.14 0.47
CA LEU A 146 -7.89 7.74 -0.44
C LEU A 146 -8.97 6.71 -0.79
N ASN A 147 -10.21 7.18 -0.88
CA ASN A 147 -11.43 6.43 -1.24
C ASN A 147 -11.88 5.38 -0.20
N GLY A 148 -13.20 5.14 -0.13
CA GLY A 148 -13.76 4.07 0.69
C GLY A 148 -13.46 2.71 0.05
N ILE A 149 -12.93 1.76 0.82
CA ILE A 149 -12.47 0.47 0.31
C ILE A 149 -13.55 -0.31 -0.47
N ASP A 150 -14.82 -0.09 -0.14
CA ASP A 150 -15.97 -0.71 -0.79
C ASP A 150 -16.18 -0.18 -2.23
N SER A 151 -15.82 1.08 -2.50
CA SER A 151 -15.89 1.66 -3.86
C SER A 151 -14.80 1.11 -4.79
N ILE A 152 -13.62 0.77 -4.24
CA ILE A 152 -12.56 0.11 -5.02
C ILE A 152 -12.90 -1.36 -5.26
N GLU A 153 -13.56 -2.03 -4.31
CA GLU A 153 -13.99 -3.42 -4.50
C GLU A 153 -14.85 -3.56 -5.75
N GLN A 154 -15.86 -2.71 -5.89
CA GLN A 154 -16.73 -2.74 -7.06
C GLN A 154 -15.93 -2.54 -8.37
N LYS A 155 -15.05 -1.53 -8.42
CA LYS A 155 -14.20 -1.27 -9.60
C LYS A 155 -13.27 -2.44 -9.91
N PHE A 156 -12.75 -3.11 -8.88
CA PHE A 156 -11.87 -4.26 -9.04
C PHE A 156 -12.62 -5.49 -9.57
N GLU A 157 -13.85 -5.73 -9.11
CA GLU A 157 -14.72 -6.77 -9.67
C GLU A 157 -15.11 -6.46 -11.12
N GLU A 158 -15.47 -5.21 -11.42
CA GLU A 158 -15.76 -4.76 -12.79
C GLU A 158 -14.58 -5.03 -13.74
N TYR A 159 -13.36 -4.81 -13.28
CA TYR A 159 -12.16 -5.15 -14.04
C TYR A 159 -11.92 -6.63 -14.22
N LYS A 160 -11.98 -7.41 -13.15
CA LYS A 160 -11.86 -8.88 -13.25
C LYS A 160 -12.87 -9.43 -14.26
N ASN A 161 -14.08 -8.88 -14.26
CA ASN A 161 -15.13 -9.23 -15.20
C ASN A 161 -14.86 -8.72 -16.63
N SER A 162 -14.22 -7.56 -16.79
CA SER A 162 -13.80 -7.04 -18.11
C SER A 162 -12.65 -7.83 -18.74
N LEU A 163 -11.84 -8.52 -17.91
CA LEU A 163 -10.79 -9.43 -18.35
C LEU A 163 -11.33 -10.79 -18.80
N ILE A 164 -12.63 -11.08 -18.62
CA ILE A 164 -13.32 -12.29 -19.13
C ILE A 164 -13.68 -12.09 -20.62
N PHE A 165 -12.73 -11.63 -21.41
CA PHE A 165 -12.71 -11.88 -22.84
C PHE A 165 -11.39 -12.59 -23.13
N PRO A 166 -11.36 -13.67 -23.94
CA PRO A 166 -10.11 -14.31 -24.30
C PRO A 166 -9.18 -13.22 -24.83
N VAL A 167 -7.95 -13.16 -24.28
CA VAL A 167 -6.91 -12.24 -24.72
C VAL A 167 -6.92 -12.23 -26.23
N ASP A 168 -7.11 -11.05 -26.82
CA ASP A 168 -7.14 -10.92 -28.26
C ASP A 168 -5.88 -11.58 -28.83
N ILE A 169 -6.08 -12.58 -29.68
CA ILE A 169 -5.01 -13.38 -30.30
C ILE A 169 -4.03 -12.46 -31.01
N GLU A 170 -4.50 -11.35 -31.59
CA GLU A 170 -3.68 -10.37 -32.30
C GLU A 170 -2.74 -9.63 -31.32
N VAL A 171 -3.19 -9.36 -30.09
CA VAL A 171 -2.37 -8.77 -29.02
C VAL A 171 -1.37 -9.80 -28.47
N ALA A 172 -1.80 -11.03 -28.24
CA ALA A 172 -0.93 -12.11 -27.78
C ALA A 172 0.22 -12.40 -28.77
N GLU A 173 -0.09 -12.42 -30.06
CA GLU A 173 0.87 -12.63 -31.15
C GLU A 173 1.82 -11.43 -31.31
N HIS A 174 1.30 -10.19 -31.23
CA HIS A 174 2.13 -8.99 -31.39
C HIS A 174 3.18 -8.83 -30.28
N PHE A 175 2.86 -9.28 -29.05
CA PHE A 175 3.77 -9.18 -27.90
C PHE A 175 4.60 -10.44 -27.63
N ASN A 176 4.47 -11.48 -28.47
CA ASN A 176 5.13 -12.78 -28.27
C ASN A 176 4.91 -13.33 -26.85
N ILE A 177 3.77 -12.97 -26.27
CA ILE A 177 3.29 -13.50 -25.01
C ILE A 177 2.73 -14.85 -25.41
N ILE A 178 3.35 -15.92 -24.92
CA ILE A 178 2.66 -17.22 -24.91
C ILE A 178 1.42 -16.96 -24.08
N SER A 179 0.28 -16.75 -24.74
CA SER A 179 -1.03 -16.58 -24.12
C SER A 179 -1.46 -17.93 -23.55
N ASP A 180 -0.75 -18.41 -22.53
CA ASP A 180 -1.39 -19.30 -21.59
C ASP A 180 -2.19 -18.42 -20.62
N GLU A 181 -3.51 -18.63 -20.58
CA GLU A 181 -4.45 -18.02 -19.62
C GLU A 181 -3.88 -17.99 -18.18
N ALA A 182 -2.98 -18.93 -17.87
CA ALA A 182 -2.23 -19.03 -16.63
C ALA A 182 -1.40 -17.79 -16.24
N GLY A 183 -0.76 -17.07 -17.17
CA GLY A 183 0.11 -15.93 -16.84
C GLY A 183 -0.66 -14.72 -16.32
N ILE A 184 -1.72 -14.33 -17.04
CA ILE A 184 -2.62 -13.23 -16.66
C ILE A 184 -3.43 -13.63 -15.44
N SER A 185 -3.92 -14.88 -15.38
CA SER A 185 -4.60 -15.42 -14.19
C SER A 185 -3.76 -15.24 -12.92
N ARG A 186 -2.43 -15.46 -12.97
CA ARG A 186 -1.55 -15.30 -11.80
C ARG A 186 -1.42 -13.84 -11.35
N ILE A 187 -1.40 -12.87 -12.26
CA ILE A 187 -1.38 -11.44 -11.92
C ILE A 187 -2.70 -11.06 -11.26
N ILE A 188 -3.83 -11.52 -11.82
CA ILE A 188 -5.16 -11.31 -11.25
C ILE A 188 -5.24 -11.94 -9.85
N ASP A 189 -4.78 -13.17 -9.67
CA ASP A 189 -4.76 -13.86 -8.37
C ASP A 189 -3.92 -13.11 -7.33
N TYR A 190 -2.76 -12.57 -7.74
CA TYR A 190 -1.93 -11.75 -6.86
C TYR A 190 -2.65 -10.46 -6.48
N LEU A 191 -3.22 -9.75 -7.45
CA LEU A 191 -3.97 -8.51 -7.23
C LEU A 191 -5.19 -8.73 -6.32
N ASP A 192 -5.93 -9.82 -6.50
CA ASP A 192 -7.09 -10.17 -5.70
C ASP A 192 -6.69 -10.45 -4.24
N LYS A 193 -5.65 -11.25 -4.04
CA LYS A 193 -5.11 -11.52 -2.69
C LYS A 193 -4.61 -10.26 -2.01
N GLU A 194 -3.88 -9.41 -2.73
CA GLU A 194 -3.42 -8.13 -2.19
C GLU A 194 -4.59 -7.21 -1.84
N PHE A 195 -5.61 -7.13 -2.70
CA PHE A 195 -6.82 -6.38 -2.43
C PHE A 195 -7.53 -6.89 -1.15
N GLN A 196 -7.75 -8.19 -1.03
CA GLN A 196 -8.40 -8.78 0.16
C GLN A 196 -7.57 -8.58 1.43
N ARG A 197 -6.24 -8.68 1.34
CA ARG A 197 -5.33 -8.36 2.45
C ARG A 197 -5.51 -6.90 2.87
N ILE A 198 -5.44 -5.99 1.90
CA ILE A 198 -5.58 -4.55 2.14
C ILE A 198 -6.93 -4.22 2.78
N LYS A 199 -8.01 -4.84 2.27
CA LYS A 199 -9.36 -4.75 2.81
C LYS A 199 -9.45 -5.17 4.26
N LYS A 200 -8.87 -6.32 4.61
CA LYS A 200 -8.87 -6.82 5.99
C LYS A 200 -8.12 -5.87 6.93
N GLU A 201 -6.94 -5.41 6.53
CA GLU A 201 -6.12 -4.49 7.32
C GLU A 201 -6.82 -3.14 7.54
N TYR A 202 -7.39 -2.55 6.49
CA TYR A 202 -8.18 -1.32 6.57
C TYR A 202 -9.38 -1.46 7.51
N LYS A 203 -10.14 -2.57 7.42
CA LYS A 203 -11.27 -2.85 8.32
C LYS A 203 -10.82 -2.97 9.78
N ASN A 204 -9.70 -3.61 10.05
CA ASN A 204 -9.15 -3.73 11.40
C ASN A 204 -8.79 -2.36 11.98
N LEU A 205 -8.07 -1.53 11.21
CA LEU A 205 -7.70 -0.17 11.62
C LEU A 205 -8.93 0.70 11.90
N ASN A 206 -9.96 0.65 11.04
CA ASN A 206 -11.19 1.40 11.27
C ASN A 206 -11.94 0.95 12.54
N ASN A 207 -11.95 -0.36 12.82
CA ASN A 207 -12.53 -0.87 14.07
C ASN A 207 -11.76 -0.38 15.30
N GLU A 208 -10.43 -0.27 15.24
CA GLU A 208 -9.60 0.31 16.30
C GLU A 208 -9.90 1.80 16.51
N ILE A 209 -10.00 2.58 15.42
CA ILE A 209 -10.38 4.00 15.47
C ILE A 209 -11.75 4.18 16.11
N ALA A 210 -12.76 3.46 15.63
CA ALA A 210 -14.13 3.55 16.16
C ALA A 210 -14.20 3.16 17.65
N LYS A 211 -13.34 2.22 18.10
CA LYS A 211 -13.23 1.87 19.52
C LYS A 211 -12.62 3.01 20.33
N LEU A 212 -11.54 3.62 19.85
CA LEU A 212 -10.88 4.75 20.53
C LEU A 212 -11.81 5.97 20.62
N GLU A 213 -12.57 6.28 19.56
CA GLU A 213 -13.55 7.36 19.59
C GLU A 213 -14.63 7.13 20.66
N LYS A 214 -15.16 5.90 20.76
CA LYS A 214 -16.11 5.53 21.82
C LYS A 214 -15.49 5.63 23.21
N GLU A 215 -14.22 5.29 23.38
CA GLU A 215 -13.50 5.46 24.65
C GLU A 215 -13.35 6.94 25.02
N ILE A 216 -12.98 7.79 24.07
CA ILE A 216 -12.86 9.25 24.25
C ILE A 216 -14.21 9.86 24.64
N GLN A 217 -15.29 9.55 23.91
CA GLN A 217 -16.63 10.06 24.22
C GLN A 217 -17.08 9.67 25.63
N LYS A 218 -16.82 8.43 26.06
CA LYS A 218 -17.15 7.97 27.42
C LYS A 218 -16.34 8.74 28.48
N LEU A 219 -15.07 9.02 28.22
CA LEU A 219 -14.23 9.78 29.14
C LEU A 219 -14.65 11.26 29.21
N GLU A 220 -14.99 11.88 28.07
CA GLU A 220 -15.49 13.25 27.99
C GLU A 220 -16.80 13.41 28.76
N TYR A 221 -17.75 12.47 28.60
CA TYR A 221 -18.98 12.44 29.37
C TYR A 221 -18.72 12.34 30.89
N ARG A 222 -17.78 11.49 31.31
CA ARG A 222 -17.41 11.37 32.74
C ARG A 222 -16.76 12.66 33.26
N TYR A 223 -15.89 13.28 32.47
CA TYR A 223 -15.23 14.53 32.79
C TYR A 223 -16.24 15.66 33.01
N GLU A 224 -17.21 15.80 32.10
CA GLU A 224 -18.28 16.80 32.21
C GLU A 224 -19.12 16.59 33.47
N LYS A 225 -19.53 15.35 33.76
CA LYS A 225 -20.30 15.02 34.96
C LYS A 225 -19.54 15.37 36.25
N ILE A 226 -18.24 15.08 36.31
CA ILE A 226 -17.39 15.40 37.47
C ILE A 226 -17.19 16.90 37.60
N ASN A 227 -16.99 17.63 36.50
CA ASN A 227 -16.89 19.09 36.54
C ASN A 227 -18.19 19.75 37.01
N ASN A 228 -19.35 19.24 36.58
CA ASN A 228 -20.65 19.71 37.07
C ASN A 228 -20.81 19.47 38.57
N LEU A 229 -20.36 18.31 39.07
CA LEU A 229 -20.32 18.03 40.51
C LEU A 229 -19.36 18.97 41.24
N ILE A 230 -18.15 19.19 40.73
CA ILE A 230 -17.19 20.15 41.29
C ILE A 230 -17.83 21.52 41.37
N ALA A 231 -18.45 22.02 40.30
CA ALA A 231 -19.10 23.33 40.29
C ALA A 231 -20.21 23.43 41.36
N TRP A 232 -20.98 22.36 41.55
CA TRP A 232 -22.01 22.29 42.61
C TRP A 232 -21.41 22.24 44.03
N ILE A 233 -20.38 21.43 44.27
CA ILE A 233 -19.75 21.31 45.60
C ILE A 233 -18.90 22.55 45.92
N SER A 234 -18.30 23.21 44.92
CA SER A 234 -17.53 24.45 45.09
C SER A 234 -18.42 25.58 45.64
N LYS A 235 -19.69 25.62 45.21
CA LYS A 235 -20.70 26.52 45.81
C LYS A 235 -20.99 26.21 47.29
N LYS A 236 -20.59 25.04 47.77
CA LYS A 236 -20.75 24.55 49.16
C LYS A 236 -19.44 24.47 49.96
N GLY A 237 -18.30 24.91 49.41
CA GLY A 237 -17.04 25.08 50.15
C GLY A 237 -16.13 23.85 50.31
N VAL A 238 -16.30 22.76 49.52
CA VAL A 238 -15.46 21.55 49.61
C VAL A 238 -14.85 21.20 48.24
N ILE A 239 -13.51 21.17 48.11
CA ILE A 239 -12.84 21.16 46.78
C ILE A 239 -11.67 20.14 46.59
N PRO A 240 -10.91 19.63 47.58
CA PRO A 240 -9.59 19.04 47.29
C PRO A 240 -9.58 17.79 46.37
N ILE A 241 -10.44 16.79 46.62
CA ILE A 241 -10.30 15.47 45.99
C ILE A 241 -10.86 15.42 44.56
N PHE A 242 -11.96 16.12 44.28
CA PHE A 242 -12.59 16.06 42.96
C PHE A 242 -11.77 16.76 41.87
N SER A 243 -11.00 17.80 42.22
CA SER A 243 -10.08 18.48 41.28
C SER A 243 -8.99 17.53 40.76
N ILE A 244 -8.47 16.66 41.63
CA ILE A 244 -7.48 15.62 41.27
C ILE A 244 -8.08 14.59 40.31
N ILE A 245 -9.33 14.18 40.54
CA ILE A 245 -10.05 13.23 39.67
C ILE A 245 -10.30 13.87 38.29
N SER A 246 -10.77 15.12 38.24
CA SER A 246 -10.99 15.87 36.99
C SER A 246 -9.69 15.99 36.18
N TRP A 247 -8.58 16.35 36.82
CA TRP A 247 -7.26 16.43 36.17
C TRP A 247 -6.80 15.07 35.63
N THR A 248 -7.01 13.98 36.38
CA THR A 248 -6.63 12.63 35.95
C THR A 248 -7.40 12.20 34.71
N ILE A 249 -8.71 12.47 34.65
CA ILE A 249 -9.53 12.16 33.48
C ILE A 249 -9.15 13.03 32.28
N SER A 250 -8.87 14.32 32.48
CA SER A 250 -8.38 15.22 31.42
C SER A 250 -7.07 14.71 30.80
N LYS A 251 -6.14 14.20 31.63
CA LYS A 251 -4.93 13.53 31.14
C LYS A 251 -5.21 12.26 30.35
N GLN A 252 -6.16 11.43 30.79
CA GLN A 252 -6.56 10.23 30.05
C GLN A 252 -7.18 10.58 28.69
N ILE A 253 -8.04 11.60 28.62
CA ILE A 253 -8.62 12.10 27.36
C ILE A 253 -7.50 12.56 26.43
N SER A 254 -6.57 13.38 26.92
CA SER A 254 -5.45 13.90 26.11
C SER A 254 -4.56 12.76 25.58
N SER A 255 -4.26 11.78 26.43
CA SER A 255 -3.51 10.57 26.02
C SER A 255 -4.24 9.78 24.93
N LYS A 256 -5.55 9.58 25.08
CA LYS A 256 -6.38 8.86 24.11
C LYS A 256 -6.56 9.63 22.80
N LYS A 257 -6.67 10.96 22.84
CA LYS A 257 -6.68 11.81 21.63
C LYS A 257 -5.34 11.72 20.90
N ASN A 258 -4.22 11.68 21.62
CA ASN A 258 -2.91 11.46 21.02
C ASN A 258 -2.80 10.05 20.40
N GLU A 259 -3.33 9.01 21.08
CA GLU A 259 -3.41 7.66 20.53
C GLU A 259 -4.27 7.61 19.25
N LEU A 260 -5.43 8.26 19.27
CA LEU A 260 -6.32 8.38 18.10
C LEU A 260 -5.62 9.12 16.95
N SER A 261 -4.92 10.21 17.22
CA SER A 261 -4.13 10.95 16.22
C SER A 261 -3.05 10.05 15.62
N LYS A 262 -2.32 9.31 16.47
CA LYS A 262 -1.32 8.33 16.01
C LYS A 262 -1.94 7.22 15.16
N LYS A 263 -3.16 6.77 15.47
CA LYS A 263 -3.88 5.76 14.67
C LYS A 263 -4.33 6.28 13.31
N HIS A 264 -4.79 7.53 13.24
CA HIS A 264 -5.04 8.21 11.97
C HIS A 264 -3.76 8.42 11.17
N GLU A 265 -2.65 8.75 11.85
CA GLU A 265 -1.33 8.75 11.22
C GLU A 265 -0.89 7.36 10.78
N GLU A 266 -1.21 6.29 11.52
CA GLU A 266 -0.91 4.90 11.13
C GLU A 266 -1.62 4.50 9.84
N ILE A 267 -2.83 5.00 9.58
CA ILE A 267 -3.50 4.85 8.28
C ILE A 267 -2.69 5.53 7.18
N CYS A 268 -2.16 6.73 7.44
CA CYS A 268 -1.35 7.48 6.48
C CYS A 268 0.07 6.91 6.31
N LYS A 269 0.62 6.32 7.37
CA LYS A 269 1.93 5.64 7.46
C LYS A 269 1.84 4.17 7.09
N TRP A 270 0.67 3.67 6.68
CA TRP A 270 0.46 2.26 6.39
C TRP A 270 1.42 1.75 5.30
N LEU A 271 1.89 2.67 4.43
CA LEU A 271 2.95 2.44 3.44
C LEU A 271 4.36 2.22 4.03
N PHE A 272 4.75 2.89 5.13
CA PHE A 272 6.13 2.90 5.61
C PHE A 272 6.17 2.85 7.14
N LYS A 273 6.40 1.65 7.69
CA LYS A 273 7.08 1.59 8.98
C LYS A 273 8.51 2.02 8.72
N ASP A 274 8.92 3.17 9.26
CA ASP A 274 10.34 3.42 9.44
C ASP A 274 10.89 2.22 10.24
N SER A 275 11.84 1.52 9.62
CA SER A 275 12.62 0.46 10.27
C SER A 275 13.81 1.12 10.96
#